data_AF-A0R7W5-F1
#
_entry.id   AF-A0R7W5-F1
#
_cell.length_a   1.000
_cell.length_b   1.000
_cell.length_c   1.000
_cell.angle_alpha   90.00
_cell.angle_beta   90.00
_cell.angle_gamma   90.00
#
_symmetry.space_group_name_H-M   'P 1'
#
loop_
_entity.id
_entity.type
_entity.pdbx_description
1 polymer ?
#
loop_
_entity_poly.entity_id
_entity_poly.type
_entity_poly.pdbx_seq_one_letter_code
_entity_poly.pdbx_strand_id
1 'polypeptide(L)'
;MQTLNNIIVVVLNTSLWSGRKKLRAEDLAANGIEVDKLPPGTLASLGTKRIIAPEALNPFIALKKEAERICLAKGIRFLGGYAIPKEGIDSLAEDLKDIKRRFIEAKDTLLSNYDKEINKWISENPPEWAAVIRAAVEPASTIDAAMHFNFAPIAVGSPEGMEDKNEGLDEEANGMLAQLYHEIRLHAKTAYEASLVGKKEVTRKALRPAAAIRDKLQGLAFLDPEIAVTIQAINEVLEILVKVSPITGSNLDMLAGLLGRRLANIGRPYTEDETEEAVEEIQDGNIEEFIAEIIPQQQTAPAPLTYDF
;
A
#
# COMPACT_ATOMS: atom_id res chain seq x y z
N MET A 1 -23.01 18.46 5.15
CA MET A 1 -24.14 17.49 4.99
C MET A 1 -24.36 16.88 3.59
N GLN A 2 -24.36 17.61 2.46
CA GLN A 2 -24.72 17.03 1.14
C GLN A 2 -23.75 15.94 0.65
N THR A 3 -22.47 16.03 1.01
CA THR A 3 -21.41 15.06 0.66
C THR A 3 -21.64 13.67 1.25
N LEU A 4 -22.08 13.60 2.52
CA LEU A 4 -22.30 12.33 3.23
C LEU A 4 -23.42 11.51 2.59
N ASN A 5 -24.39 12.18 1.95
CA ASN A 5 -25.47 11.52 1.23
C ASN A 5 -25.01 10.79 -0.04
N ASN A 6 -23.79 11.01 -0.52
CA ASN A 6 -23.27 10.35 -1.73
C ASN A 6 -22.31 9.20 -1.41
N ILE A 7 -22.08 8.91 -0.12
CA ILE A 7 -21.18 7.85 0.31
C ILE A 7 -21.86 6.81 1.20
N ILE A 8 -21.24 5.64 1.26
CA ILE A 8 -21.46 4.60 2.26
C ILE A 8 -20.10 4.25 2.86
N VAL A 9 -20.05 4.15 4.19
CA VAL A 9 -18.81 3.76 4.88
C VAL A 9 -18.75 2.25 4.97
N VAL A 10 -17.70 1.66 4.41
CA VAL A 10 -17.42 0.23 4.53
C VAL A 10 -16.39 0.02 5.64
N VAL A 11 -16.79 -0.69 6.68
CA VAL A 11 -15.88 -1.10 7.76
C VAL A 11 -15.47 -2.56 7.55
N LEU A 12 -14.16 -2.81 7.47
CA LEU A 12 -13.60 -4.16 7.44
C LEU A 12 -13.38 -4.63 8.89
N ASN A 13 -14.07 -5.70 9.28
CA ASN A 13 -13.89 -6.34 10.58
C ASN A 13 -13.21 -7.70 10.40
N THR A 14 -11.87 -7.68 10.41
CA THR A 14 -11.03 -8.85 10.15
C THR A 14 -10.05 -9.08 11.29
N SER A 15 -10.11 -10.28 11.89
CA SER A 15 -9.15 -10.74 12.89
C SER A 15 -8.34 -11.90 12.32
N LEU A 16 -7.02 -11.82 12.49
CA LEU A 16 -6.08 -12.86 12.08
C LEU A 16 -5.39 -13.42 13.31
N TRP A 17 -5.28 -14.74 13.37
CA TRP A 17 -4.44 -15.39 14.35
C TRP A 17 -2.96 -15.26 13.93
N SER A 18 -2.09 -14.90 14.87
CA SER A 18 -0.70 -14.52 14.58
C SER A 18 0.26 -15.71 14.53
N GLY A 19 -0.15 -16.90 14.99
CA GLY A 19 0.74 -18.06 15.10
C GLY A 19 1.85 -17.90 16.14
N ARG A 20 1.75 -16.91 17.04
CA ARG A 20 2.79 -16.57 18.01
C ARG A 20 2.32 -16.74 19.45
N LYS A 21 3.23 -17.16 20.30
CA LYS A 21 3.05 -17.24 21.75
C LYS A 21 4.19 -16.56 22.49
N LYS A 22 3.92 -16.12 23.72
CA LYS A 22 4.95 -15.58 24.60
C LYS A 22 5.98 -16.67 24.87
N LEU A 23 7.25 -16.33 24.74
CA LEU A 23 8.38 -17.16 25.13
C LEU A 23 8.79 -16.76 26.55
N ARG A 24 8.72 -17.68 27.50
CA ARG A 24 9.16 -17.45 28.88
C ARG A 24 10.59 -17.96 29.06
N ALA A 25 11.36 -17.33 29.94
CA ALA A 25 12.72 -17.77 30.25
C ALA A 25 12.73 -19.16 30.89
N GLU A 26 11.69 -19.52 31.65
CA GLU A 26 11.51 -20.86 32.23
C GLU A 26 11.41 -21.94 31.14
N ASP A 27 10.73 -21.66 30.02
CA ASP A 27 10.57 -22.60 28.90
C ASP A 27 11.93 -22.95 28.27
N LEU A 28 12.87 -22.00 28.26
CA LEU A 28 14.21 -22.17 27.71
C LEU A 28 15.10 -22.97 28.67
N ALA A 29 15.11 -22.57 29.94
CA ALA A 29 15.91 -23.22 30.98
C ALA A 29 15.52 -24.70 31.19
N ALA A 30 14.22 -25.01 31.16
CA ALA A 30 13.71 -26.38 31.32
C ALA A 30 14.11 -27.33 30.17
N ASN A 31 14.45 -26.79 28.99
CA ASN A 31 14.82 -27.57 27.81
C ASN A 31 16.31 -27.44 27.45
N GLY A 32 17.14 -26.88 28.36
CA GLY A 32 18.58 -26.76 28.17
C GLY A 32 18.99 -25.78 27.06
N ILE A 33 18.12 -24.83 26.71
CA ILE A 33 18.37 -23.83 25.66
C ILE A 33 19.07 -22.63 26.29
N GLU A 34 20.34 -22.43 25.97
CA GLU A 34 21.10 -21.25 26.41
C GLU A 34 20.50 -19.97 25.81
N VAL A 35 20.28 -18.95 26.63
CA VAL A 35 19.70 -17.66 26.23
C VAL A 35 20.59 -16.94 25.20
N ASP A 36 21.89 -17.20 25.23
CA ASP A 36 22.88 -16.65 24.30
C ASP A 36 22.93 -17.38 22.95
N LYS A 37 22.21 -18.50 22.82
CA LYS A 37 22.01 -19.28 21.57
C LYS A 37 20.55 -19.22 21.14
N LEU A 38 20.01 -18.00 21.00
CA LEU A 38 18.68 -17.80 20.42
C LEU A 38 18.64 -18.40 19.00
N PRO A 39 17.59 -19.15 18.65
CA PRO A 39 17.44 -19.76 17.33
C PRO A 39 17.29 -18.68 16.25
N PRO A 40 17.30 -19.05 14.96
CA PRO A 40 17.05 -18.09 13.88
C PRO A 40 15.83 -17.21 14.15
N GLY A 41 15.90 -15.92 13.79
CA GLY A 41 14.79 -14.95 14.00
C GLY A 41 13.45 -15.36 13.34
N THR A 42 13.48 -16.39 12.49
CA THR A 42 12.32 -17.07 11.91
C THR A 42 11.57 -17.96 12.90
N LEU A 43 12.18 -18.45 13.99
CA LEU A 43 11.51 -19.28 15.00
C LEU A 43 11.12 -18.48 16.25
N ALA A 44 12.06 -17.69 16.79
CA ALA A 44 11.85 -16.90 18.00
C ALA A 44 12.49 -15.52 17.90
N SER A 45 11.89 -14.55 18.58
CA SER A 45 12.41 -13.18 18.73
C SER A 45 12.06 -12.68 20.12
N LEU A 46 12.98 -11.98 20.79
CA LEU A 46 12.88 -11.36 22.12
C LEU A 46 11.48 -11.42 22.76
N GLY A 47 11.17 -12.54 23.44
CA GLY A 47 9.92 -12.74 24.20
C GLY A 47 8.76 -13.41 23.47
N THR A 48 8.90 -13.82 22.21
CA THR A 48 7.87 -14.56 21.45
C THR A 48 8.46 -15.73 20.66
N LYS A 49 7.66 -16.76 20.47
CA LYS A 49 7.94 -17.96 19.66
C LYS A 49 6.83 -18.20 18.66
N ARG A 50 7.17 -18.70 17.48
CA ARG A 50 6.20 -19.14 16.47
C ARG A 50 5.84 -20.60 16.69
N ILE A 51 4.54 -20.90 16.64
CA ILE A 51 4.04 -22.26 16.80
C ILE A 51 3.75 -22.94 15.46
N ILE A 52 3.60 -22.15 14.40
CA ILE A 52 3.39 -22.61 13.02
C ILE A 52 4.30 -21.81 12.07
N ALA A 53 4.56 -22.37 10.90
CA ALA A 53 5.26 -21.69 9.81
C ALA A 53 4.53 -20.37 9.43
N PRO A 54 5.24 -19.24 9.26
CA PRO A 54 4.65 -17.98 8.78
C PRO A 54 3.87 -18.14 7.48
N GLU A 55 4.34 -19.03 6.61
CA GLU A 55 3.80 -19.26 5.27
C GLU A 55 2.38 -19.82 5.32
N ALA A 56 2.04 -20.57 6.37
CA ALA A 56 0.68 -21.09 6.58
C ALA A 56 -0.35 -19.96 6.79
N LEU A 57 0.11 -18.76 7.20
CA LEU A 57 -0.76 -17.60 7.44
C LEU A 57 -0.79 -16.60 6.28
N ASN A 58 0.09 -16.77 5.29
CA ASN A 58 0.18 -15.88 4.12
C ASN A 58 -1.15 -15.72 3.36
N PRO A 59 -1.96 -16.78 3.13
CA PRO A 59 -3.25 -16.63 2.45
C PRO A 59 -4.16 -15.59 3.11
N PHE A 60 -4.24 -15.58 4.45
CA PHE A 60 -5.10 -14.66 5.19
C PHE A 60 -4.58 -13.22 5.17
N ILE A 61 -3.26 -13.05 5.28
CA ILE A 61 -2.61 -11.74 5.17
C ILE A 61 -2.83 -11.17 3.76
N ALA A 62 -2.71 -12.01 2.73
CA ALA A 62 -2.94 -11.61 1.35
C ALA A 62 -4.40 -11.21 1.12
N LEU A 63 -5.36 -12.01 1.59
CA LEU A 63 -6.80 -11.71 1.45
C LEU A 63 -7.20 -10.43 2.20
N LYS A 64 -6.65 -10.20 3.40
CA LYS A 64 -6.86 -8.94 4.13
C LYS A 64 -6.34 -7.74 3.34
N LYS A 65 -5.11 -7.81 2.84
CA LYS A 65 -4.52 -6.74 2.00
C LYS A 65 -5.29 -6.55 0.71
N GLU A 66 -5.79 -7.63 0.11
CA GLU A 66 -6.63 -7.60 -1.09
C GLU A 66 -7.91 -6.81 -0.82
N ALA A 67 -8.59 -7.07 0.31
CA ALA A 67 -9.78 -6.34 0.74
C ALA A 67 -9.52 -4.84 0.96
N GLU A 68 -8.46 -4.51 1.70
CA GLU A 68 -8.07 -3.11 1.94
C GLU A 68 -7.76 -2.39 0.62
N ARG A 69 -7.09 -3.08 -0.32
CA ARG A 69 -6.73 -2.54 -1.63
C ARG A 69 -7.96 -2.25 -2.49
N ILE A 70 -8.94 -3.16 -2.55
CA ILE A 70 -10.15 -2.92 -3.38
C ILE A 70 -11.02 -1.80 -2.80
N CYS A 71 -11.09 -1.66 -1.48
CA CYS A 71 -11.76 -0.53 -0.84
C CYS A 71 -11.07 0.80 -1.21
N LEU A 72 -9.74 0.86 -1.09
CA LEU A 72 -8.96 2.06 -1.43
C LEU A 72 -8.95 2.39 -2.93
N ALA A 73 -9.15 1.40 -3.79
CA ALA A 73 -9.26 1.62 -5.22
C ALA A 73 -10.56 2.37 -5.58
N LYS A 74 -11.66 2.10 -4.86
CA LYS A 74 -12.99 2.68 -5.13
C LYS A 74 -13.34 3.86 -4.23
N GLY A 75 -12.63 4.07 -3.13
CA GLY A 75 -12.92 5.14 -2.18
C GLY A 75 -11.70 5.62 -1.40
N ILE A 76 -11.93 6.28 -0.27
CA ILE A 76 -10.89 6.88 0.59
C ILE A 76 -11.05 6.41 2.03
N ARG A 77 -9.99 6.51 2.85
CA ARG A 77 -10.12 6.28 4.30
C ARG A 77 -11.03 7.33 4.93
N PHE A 78 -11.93 6.88 5.81
CA PHE A 78 -12.89 7.76 6.48
C PHE A 78 -13.48 7.06 7.71
N LEU A 79 -13.48 7.74 8.88
CA LEU A 79 -14.05 7.26 10.15
C LEU A 79 -13.67 5.81 10.51
N GLY A 80 -12.39 5.45 10.36
CA GLY A 80 -11.90 4.09 10.65
C GLY A 80 -12.30 3.01 9.64
N GLY A 81 -13.02 3.38 8.59
CA GLY A 81 -13.36 2.53 7.44
C GLY A 81 -12.98 3.20 6.12
N TYR A 82 -13.80 2.96 5.10
CA TYR A 82 -13.62 3.51 3.76
C TYR A 82 -14.91 4.19 3.29
N ALA A 83 -14.85 5.47 2.95
CA ALA A 83 -15.94 6.16 2.28
C ALA A 83 -15.95 5.77 0.80
N ILE A 84 -17.00 5.05 0.41
CA ILE A 84 -17.20 4.53 -0.95
C ILE A 84 -18.38 5.28 -1.59
N PRO A 85 -18.27 5.75 -2.84
CA PRO A 85 -19.42 6.31 -3.57
C PRO A 85 -20.57 5.31 -3.64
N LYS A 86 -21.81 5.80 -3.49
CA LYS A 86 -23.02 4.94 -3.49
C LYS A 86 -23.11 4.07 -4.74
N GLU A 87 -22.76 4.60 -5.89
CA GLU A 87 -22.81 3.91 -7.18
C GLU A 87 -21.85 2.71 -7.24
N GLY A 88 -20.78 2.74 -6.44
CA GLY A 88 -19.77 1.68 -6.40
C GLY A 88 -20.01 0.59 -5.36
N ILE A 89 -20.99 0.75 -4.46
CA ILE A 89 -21.11 -0.08 -3.26
C ILE A 89 -21.44 -1.53 -3.57
N ASP A 90 -22.36 -1.78 -4.52
CA ASP A 90 -22.82 -3.13 -4.85
C ASP A 90 -21.68 -3.96 -5.42
N SER A 91 -20.95 -3.38 -6.38
CA SER A 91 -19.77 -4.03 -6.98
C SER A 91 -18.69 -4.34 -5.93
N LEU A 92 -18.45 -3.41 -4.99
CA LEU A 92 -17.48 -3.64 -3.91
C LEU A 92 -17.96 -4.72 -2.93
N ALA A 93 -19.26 -4.76 -2.63
CA ALA A 93 -19.83 -5.76 -1.75
C ALA A 93 -19.72 -7.17 -2.34
N GLU A 94 -19.88 -7.31 -3.66
CA GLU A 94 -19.63 -8.57 -4.37
C GLU A 94 -18.16 -9.01 -4.28
N ASP A 95 -17.23 -8.09 -4.57
CA ASP A 95 -15.79 -8.34 -4.46
C ASP A 95 -15.40 -8.78 -3.03
N LEU A 96 -15.94 -8.12 -2.00
CA LEU A 96 -15.68 -8.45 -0.60
C LEU A 96 -16.33 -9.77 -0.16
N LYS A 97 -17.48 -10.14 -0.74
CA LYS A 97 -18.10 -11.47 -0.52
C LYS A 97 -17.23 -12.58 -1.08
N ASP A 98 -16.64 -12.39 -2.26
CA ASP A 98 -15.70 -13.36 -2.84
C ASP A 98 -14.47 -13.55 -1.96
N ILE A 99 -13.87 -12.45 -1.49
CA ILE A 99 -12.73 -12.49 -0.56
C ILE A 99 -13.12 -13.20 0.74
N LYS A 100 -14.31 -12.93 1.28
CA LYS A 100 -14.83 -13.61 2.48
C LYS A 100 -14.97 -15.12 2.26
N ARG A 101 -15.48 -15.55 1.11
CA ARG A 101 -15.58 -16.97 0.75
C ARG A 101 -14.20 -17.62 0.71
N ARG A 102 -13.25 -17.02 -0.02
CA ARG A 102 -11.85 -17.51 -0.11
C ARG A 102 -11.16 -17.56 1.26
N PHE A 103 -11.49 -16.62 2.15
CA PHE A 103 -10.98 -16.63 3.53
C PHE A 103 -11.50 -17.82 4.32
N ILE A 104 -12.79 -18.13 4.23
CA ILE A 104 -13.40 -19.27 4.90
C ILE A 104 -12.81 -20.59 4.36
N GLU A 105 -12.68 -20.74 3.05
CA GLU A 105 -12.05 -21.90 2.41
C GLU A 105 -10.59 -22.10 2.86
N ALA A 106 -9.81 -21.01 2.94
CA ALA A 106 -8.44 -21.05 3.46
C ALA A 106 -8.42 -21.44 4.94
N LYS A 107 -9.38 -20.97 5.74
CA LYS A 107 -9.51 -21.31 7.16
C LYS A 107 -9.81 -22.80 7.34
N ASP A 108 -10.79 -23.33 6.62
CA ASP A 108 -11.15 -24.75 6.67
C ASP A 108 -9.96 -25.64 6.26
N THR A 109 -9.20 -25.20 5.26
CA THR A 109 -7.96 -25.88 4.82
C THR A 109 -6.89 -25.86 5.90
N LEU A 110 -6.66 -24.71 6.56
CA LEU A 110 -5.70 -24.58 7.65
C LEU A 110 -6.08 -25.48 8.83
N LEU A 111 -7.34 -25.43 9.26
CA LEU A 111 -7.85 -26.20 10.39
C LEU A 111 -7.77 -27.71 10.13
N SER A 112 -8.11 -28.16 8.92
CA SER A 112 -8.05 -29.57 8.53
C SER A 112 -6.61 -30.11 8.48
N ASN A 113 -5.63 -29.25 8.22
CA ASN A 113 -4.21 -29.62 8.16
C ASN A 113 -3.41 -29.15 9.39
N TYR A 114 -4.06 -28.61 10.42
CA TYR A 114 -3.39 -27.87 11.48
C TYR A 114 -2.32 -28.70 12.21
N ASP A 115 -2.67 -29.89 12.68
CA ASP A 115 -1.71 -30.78 13.35
C ASP A 115 -0.54 -31.19 12.45
N LYS A 116 -0.80 -31.35 11.15
CA LYS A 116 0.23 -31.68 10.16
C LYS A 116 1.19 -30.50 9.97
N GLU A 117 0.68 -29.28 9.85
CA GLU A 117 1.49 -28.06 9.72
C GLU A 117 2.33 -27.79 10.98
N ILE A 118 1.77 -28.04 12.18
CA ILE A 118 2.52 -27.95 13.44
C ILE A 118 3.66 -28.99 13.50
N ASN A 119 3.38 -30.26 13.17
CA ASN A 119 4.40 -31.30 13.19
C ASN A 119 5.50 -31.05 12.14
N LYS A 120 5.12 -30.55 10.95
CA LYS A 120 6.06 -30.10 9.93
C LYS A 120 6.94 -28.98 10.47
N TRP A 121 6.35 -27.94 11.06
CA TRP A 121 7.08 -26.83 11.67
C TRP A 121 8.06 -27.30 12.74
N ILE A 122 7.66 -28.23 13.61
CA ILE A 122 8.56 -28.81 14.62
C ILE A 122 9.73 -29.55 13.96
N SER A 123 9.49 -30.31 12.89
CA SER A 123 10.55 -31.08 12.20
C SER A 123 11.55 -30.23 11.43
N GLU A 124 11.13 -29.05 10.97
CA GLU A 124 11.97 -28.09 10.23
C GLU A 124 12.81 -27.19 11.15
N ASN A 125 12.60 -27.29 12.47
CA ASN A 125 13.29 -26.48 13.49
C ASN A 125 14.16 -27.36 14.43
N PRO A 126 15.11 -26.76 15.17
CA PRO A 126 16.00 -27.52 16.05
C PRO A 126 15.23 -28.39 17.08
N PRO A 127 15.62 -29.67 17.29
CA PRO A 127 14.86 -30.63 18.11
C PRO A 127 14.59 -30.19 19.55
N GLU A 128 15.50 -29.42 20.16
CA GLU A 128 15.37 -28.88 21.51
C GLU A 128 14.15 -27.95 21.68
N TRP A 129 13.64 -27.38 20.58
CA TRP A 129 12.44 -26.54 20.57
C TRP A 129 11.14 -27.32 20.45
N ALA A 130 11.19 -28.61 20.13
CA ALA A 130 9.99 -29.42 19.90
C ALA A 130 9.04 -29.41 21.11
N ALA A 131 9.57 -29.61 22.32
CA ALA A 131 8.79 -29.57 23.55
C ALA A 131 8.20 -28.18 23.82
N VAL A 132 9.01 -27.13 23.61
CA VAL A 132 8.62 -25.72 23.80
C VAL A 132 7.50 -25.29 22.86
N ILE A 133 7.51 -25.77 21.61
CA ILE A 133 6.48 -25.52 20.60
C ILE A 133 5.22 -26.32 20.95
N ARG A 134 5.33 -27.63 21.20
CA ARG A 134 4.17 -28.51 21.53
C ARG A 134 3.40 -28.01 22.75
N ALA A 135 4.10 -27.55 23.79
CA ALA A 135 3.47 -26.99 24.99
C ALA A 135 2.68 -25.69 24.74
N ALA A 136 2.91 -25.03 23.60
CA ALA A 136 2.27 -23.77 23.24
C ALA A 136 1.19 -23.91 22.16
N VAL A 137 0.96 -25.13 21.66
CA VAL A 137 -0.09 -25.42 20.67
C VAL A 137 -1.46 -25.24 21.31
N GLU A 138 -2.29 -24.45 20.66
CA GLU A 138 -3.70 -24.28 21.04
C GLU A 138 -4.60 -25.23 20.24
N PRO A 139 -5.76 -25.63 20.77
CA PRO A 139 -6.76 -26.39 20.03
C PRO A 139 -7.18 -25.67 18.74
N ALA A 140 -7.48 -26.43 17.69
CA ALA A 140 -7.98 -25.88 16.43
C ALA A 140 -9.23 -25.00 16.61
N SER A 141 -10.10 -25.31 17.58
CA SER A 141 -11.28 -24.50 17.92
C SER A 141 -10.93 -23.09 18.44
N THR A 142 -9.81 -22.94 19.15
CA THR A 142 -9.31 -21.63 19.58
C THR A 142 -8.84 -20.81 18.38
N ILE A 143 -8.19 -21.46 17.41
CA ILE A 143 -7.73 -20.80 16.17
C ILE A 143 -8.92 -20.38 15.31
N ASP A 144 -9.91 -21.26 15.18
CA ASP A 144 -11.15 -20.98 14.47
C ASP A 144 -11.86 -19.73 15.01
N ALA A 145 -12.02 -19.65 16.33
CA ALA A 145 -12.63 -18.49 16.99
C ALA A 145 -11.82 -17.20 16.87
N ALA A 146 -10.49 -17.30 16.80
CA ALA A 146 -9.60 -16.14 16.67
C ALA A 146 -9.55 -15.56 15.24
N MET A 147 -10.06 -16.29 14.24
CA MET A 147 -9.95 -15.95 12.82
C MET A 147 -11.34 -15.69 12.20
N HIS A 148 -11.57 -14.44 11.81
CA HIS A 148 -12.79 -14.07 11.09
C HIS A 148 -12.52 -12.99 10.04
N PHE A 149 -13.35 -12.99 9.01
CA PHE A 149 -13.41 -11.94 8.01
C PHE A 149 -14.87 -11.51 7.85
N ASN A 150 -15.14 -10.24 8.12
CA ASN A 150 -16.45 -9.66 7.89
C ASN A 150 -16.32 -8.21 7.43
N PHE A 151 -17.40 -7.68 6.86
CA PHE A 151 -17.47 -6.28 6.48
C PHE A 151 -18.92 -5.77 6.65
N ALA A 152 -19.07 -4.47 6.87
CA ALA A 152 -20.36 -3.83 7.02
C ALA A 152 -20.39 -2.52 6.23
N PRO A 153 -21.29 -2.39 5.24
CA PRO A 153 -21.70 -1.10 4.67
C PRO A 153 -22.60 -0.36 5.67
N ILE A 154 -22.26 0.88 6.00
CA ILE A 154 -22.92 1.71 7.02
C ILE A 154 -23.23 3.07 6.39
N ALA A 155 -24.51 3.48 6.46
CA ALA A 155 -24.89 4.85 6.16
C ALA A 155 -24.47 5.75 7.31
N VAL A 156 -23.72 6.82 7.01
CA VAL A 156 -23.26 7.78 8.01
C VAL A 156 -24.10 9.04 7.93
N GLY A 157 -24.53 9.51 9.09
CA GLY A 157 -25.29 10.74 9.25
C GLY A 157 -25.33 11.12 10.73
N SER A 158 -25.79 12.34 11.00
CA SER A 158 -26.03 12.79 12.37
C SER A 158 -27.16 11.99 13.02
N PRO A 159 -27.08 11.69 14.32
CA PRO A 159 -28.20 11.18 15.08
C PRO A 159 -29.40 12.13 15.01
N GLU A 160 -30.60 11.58 15.15
CA GLU A 160 -31.84 12.35 15.16
C GLU A 160 -31.78 13.45 16.24
N GLY A 161 -32.02 14.70 15.84
CA GLY A 161 -31.99 15.89 16.71
C GLY A 161 -30.60 16.49 16.92
N MET A 162 -29.57 15.98 16.24
CA MET A 162 -28.18 16.51 16.25
C MET A 162 -27.72 16.98 14.86
N GLU A 163 -28.63 17.13 13.89
CA GLU A 163 -28.30 17.43 12.50
C GLU A 163 -27.44 18.70 12.37
N ASP A 164 -27.78 19.76 13.11
CA ASP A 164 -27.06 21.05 13.10
C ASP A 164 -26.01 21.17 14.23
N LYS A 165 -25.74 20.10 14.98
CA LYS A 165 -24.87 20.12 16.17
C LYS A 165 -23.70 19.15 16.11
N ASN A 166 -23.63 18.33 15.07
CA ASN A 166 -22.60 17.32 14.93
C ASN A 166 -21.35 17.86 14.22
N GLU A 167 -20.75 18.90 14.81
CA GLU A 167 -19.60 19.61 14.23
C GLU A 167 -18.42 18.65 13.94
N GLY A 168 -18.18 17.66 14.79
CA GLY A 168 -17.11 16.68 14.56
C GLY A 168 -17.33 15.82 13.31
N LEU A 169 -18.57 15.47 12.96
CA LEU A 169 -18.86 14.78 11.71
C LEU A 169 -18.70 15.72 10.50
N ASP A 170 -19.06 16.99 10.64
CA ASP A 170 -18.86 17.99 9.59
C ASP A 170 -17.36 18.25 9.34
N GLU A 171 -16.53 18.33 10.39
CA GLU A 171 -15.08 18.43 10.28
C GLU A 171 -14.48 17.25 9.50
N GLU A 172 -14.87 16.02 9.86
CA GLU A 172 -14.44 14.80 9.16
C GLU A 172 -14.90 14.81 7.69
N ALA A 173 -16.15 15.21 7.41
CA ALA A 173 -16.68 15.31 6.06
C ALA A 173 -15.93 16.36 5.22
N ASN A 174 -15.57 17.50 5.82
CA ASN A 174 -14.80 18.56 5.16
C ASN A 174 -13.35 18.12 4.86
N GLY A 175 -12.78 17.22 5.67
CA GLY A 175 -11.46 16.64 5.45
C GLY A 175 -11.36 15.65 4.28
N MET A 176 -12.49 15.16 3.75
CA MET A 176 -12.51 14.12 2.73
C MET A 176 -11.77 14.50 1.44
N LEU A 177 -11.89 15.75 0.98
CA LEU A 177 -11.21 16.21 -0.24
C LEU A 177 -9.69 16.20 -0.05
N ALA A 178 -9.20 16.71 1.08
CA ALA A 178 -7.78 16.68 1.42
C ALA A 178 -7.24 15.25 1.49
N GLN A 179 -8.03 14.33 2.06
CA GLN A 179 -7.70 12.90 2.11
C GLN A 179 -7.64 12.27 0.71
N LEU A 180 -8.61 12.55 -0.16
CA LEU A 180 -8.59 12.10 -1.55
C LEU A 180 -7.32 12.56 -2.25
N TYR A 181 -7.02 13.86 -2.20
CA TYR A 181 -5.81 14.41 -2.83
C TYR A 181 -4.53 13.82 -2.25
N HIS A 182 -4.45 13.60 -0.94
CA HIS A 182 -3.30 12.92 -0.33
C HIS A 182 -3.09 11.51 -0.92
N GLU A 183 -4.15 10.71 -1.02
CA GLU A 183 -4.06 9.36 -1.57
C GLU A 183 -3.71 9.35 -3.07
N ILE A 184 -4.24 10.30 -3.86
CA ILE A 184 -3.86 10.46 -5.27
C ILE A 184 -2.39 10.82 -5.43
N ARG A 185 -1.88 11.78 -4.63
CA ARG A 185 -0.47 12.18 -4.67
C ARG A 185 0.45 10.99 -4.38
N LEU A 186 0.15 10.23 -3.33
CA LEU A 186 0.94 9.05 -2.97
C LEU A 186 0.93 8.00 -4.10
N HIS A 187 -0.24 7.70 -4.65
CA HIS A 187 -0.37 6.73 -5.74
C HIS A 187 0.41 7.19 -6.98
N ALA A 188 0.30 8.47 -7.36
CA ALA A 188 1.00 9.04 -8.50
C ALA A 188 2.53 9.01 -8.31
N LYS A 189 3.02 9.41 -7.13
CA LYS A 189 4.45 9.40 -6.79
C LYS A 189 5.03 7.99 -6.83
N THR A 190 4.38 7.02 -6.18
CA THR A 190 4.81 5.62 -6.21
C THR A 190 4.81 5.06 -7.64
N ALA A 191 3.80 5.37 -8.45
CA ALA A 191 3.74 4.93 -9.84
C ALA A 191 4.87 5.52 -10.69
N TYR A 192 5.14 6.82 -10.52
CA TYR A 192 6.22 7.54 -11.20
C TYR A 192 7.60 6.93 -10.86
N GLU A 193 7.88 6.78 -9.56
CA GLU A 193 9.14 6.21 -9.05
C GLU A 193 9.36 4.78 -9.54
N ALA A 194 8.33 3.94 -9.46
CA ALA A 194 8.45 2.53 -9.81
C ALA A 194 8.57 2.27 -11.33
N SER A 195 7.96 3.13 -12.15
CA SER A 195 7.76 2.82 -13.58
C SER A 195 8.48 3.75 -14.55
N LEU A 196 8.82 4.98 -14.15
CA LEU A 196 9.32 6.01 -15.09
C LEU A 196 10.75 6.48 -14.79
N VAL A 197 11.18 6.48 -13.52
CA VAL A 197 12.53 6.94 -13.14
C VAL A 197 13.61 6.12 -13.85
N GLY A 198 14.50 6.81 -14.57
CA GLY A 198 15.64 6.21 -15.29
C GLY A 198 15.27 5.36 -16.51
N LYS A 199 14.00 5.37 -16.95
CA LYS A 199 13.55 4.62 -18.13
C LYS A 199 13.57 5.50 -19.38
N LYS A 200 14.06 4.94 -20.50
CA LYS A 200 13.98 5.58 -21.83
C LYS A 200 12.74 5.14 -22.62
N GLU A 201 12.16 4.02 -22.25
CA GLU A 201 10.95 3.46 -22.84
C GLU A 201 10.13 2.70 -21.80
N VAL A 202 8.81 2.71 -21.95
CA VAL A 202 7.90 1.91 -21.12
C VAL A 202 6.81 1.25 -21.97
N THR A 203 6.25 0.17 -21.44
CA THR A 203 5.08 -0.49 -22.06
C THR A 203 3.79 0.22 -21.68
N ARG A 204 2.71 -0.06 -22.41
CA ARG A 204 1.35 0.44 -22.09
C ARG A 204 0.88 0.09 -20.67
N LYS A 205 1.51 -0.86 -19.98
CA LYS A 205 1.20 -1.16 -18.57
C LYS A 205 1.47 0.05 -17.65
N ALA A 206 2.38 0.95 -18.03
CA ALA A 206 2.68 2.18 -17.29
C ALA A 206 1.50 3.18 -17.26
N LEU A 207 0.48 3.00 -18.12
CA LEU A 207 -0.74 3.82 -18.11
C LEU A 207 -1.74 3.41 -17.02
N ARG A 208 -1.62 2.18 -16.48
CA ARG A 208 -2.60 1.63 -15.51
C ARG A 208 -2.76 2.49 -14.26
N PRO A 209 -1.70 3.03 -13.63
CA PRO A 209 -1.86 3.88 -12.45
C PRO A 209 -2.65 5.17 -12.76
N ALA A 210 -2.38 5.81 -13.90
CA ALA A 210 -3.12 7.00 -14.32
C ALA A 210 -4.62 6.69 -14.57
N ALA A 211 -4.93 5.56 -15.22
CA ALA A 211 -6.31 5.11 -15.40
C ALA A 211 -7.01 4.83 -14.05
N ALA A 212 -6.32 4.17 -13.11
CA ALA A 212 -6.87 3.90 -11.78
C ALA A 212 -7.11 5.17 -10.96
N ILE A 213 -6.20 6.15 -11.04
CA ILE A 213 -6.39 7.47 -10.43
C ILE A 213 -7.62 8.17 -11.04
N ARG A 214 -7.76 8.14 -12.36
CA ARG A 214 -8.91 8.71 -13.08
C ARG A 214 -10.22 8.09 -12.63
N ASP A 215 -10.30 6.75 -12.55
CA ASP A 215 -11.51 6.04 -12.12
C ASP A 215 -11.89 6.39 -10.67
N LYS A 216 -10.89 6.49 -9.77
CA LYS A 216 -11.11 6.90 -8.38
C LYS A 216 -11.61 8.34 -8.27
N LEU A 217 -10.98 9.26 -9.00
CA LEU A 217 -11.42 10.67 -9.05
C LEU A 217 -12.84 10.77 -9.60
N GLN A 218 -13.18 9.98 -10.64
CA GLN A 218 -14.52 9.98 -11.22
C GLN A 218 -15.60 9.57 -10.23
N GLY A 219 -15.35 8.55 -9.40
CA GLY A 219 -16.29 8.11 -8.37
C GLY A 219 -16.49 9.15 -7.26
N LEU A 220 -15.50 10.00 -7.01
CA LEU A 220 -15.51 10.99 -5.93
C LEU A 220 -15.61 12.44 -6.43
N ALA A 221 -15.99 12.64 -7.70
CA ALA A 221 -16.07 13.96 -8.32
C ALA A 221 -17.10 14.90 -7.66
N PHE A 222 -18.05 14.36 -6.89
CA PHE A 222 -19.00 15.15 -6.11
C PHE A 222 -18.34 15.89 -4.92
N LEU A 223 -17.10 15.56 -4.54
CA LEU A 223 -16.38 16.23 -3.47
C LEU A 223 -15.97 17.66 -3.86
N ASP A 224 -15.61 17.87 -5.13
CA ASP A 224 -15.13 19.16 -5.62
C ASP A 224 -15.28 19.26 -7.15
N PRO A 225 -15.89 20.32 -7.70
CA PRO A 225 -16.02 20.52 -9.15
C PRO A 225 -14.69 20.52 -9.93
N GLU A 226 -13.58 20.96 -9.33
CA GLU A 226 -12.26 21.00 -9.96
C GLU A 226 -11.72 19.59 -10.28
N ILE A 227 -12.23 18.56 -9.61
CA ILE A 227 -11.89 17.17 -9.91
C ILE A 227 -12.22 16.83 -11.37
N ALA A 228 -13.30 17.39 -11.93
CA ALA A 228 -13.69 17.16 -13.32
C ALA A 228 -12.62 17.66 -14.32
N VAL A 229 -12.00 18.82 -14.03
CA VAL A 229 -10.91 19.39 -14.85
C VAL A 229 -9.67 18.48 -14.81
N THR A 230 -9.38 17.90 -13.65
CA THR A 230 -8.29 16.93 -13.51
C THR A 230 -8.57 15.64 -14.27
N ILE A 231 -9.79 15.10 -14.19
CA ILE A 231 -10.21 13.91 -14.93
C ILE A 231 -10.05 14.12 -16.43
N GLN A 232 -10.48 15.28 -16.95
CA GLN A 232 -10.36 15.60 -18.37
C GLN A 232 -8.90 15.56 -18.83
N ALA A 233 -7.99 16.21 -18.09
CA ALA A 233 -6.57 16.21 -18.43
C ALA A 233 -5.94 14.80 -18.39
N ILE A 234 -6.38 13.92 -17.47
CA ILE A 234 -5.92 12.53 -17.47
C ILE A 234 -6.44 11.81 -18.73
N ASN A 235 -7.71 11.98 -19.08
CA ASN A 235 -8.30 11.35 -20.26
C ASN A 235 -7.58 11.76 -21.54
N GLU A 236 -7.29 13.06 -21.72
CA GLU A 236 -6.54 13.57 -22.89
C GLU A 236 -5.18 12.87 -23.05
N VAL A 237 -4.41 12.76 -21.96
CA VAL A 237 -3.11 12.05 -21.98
C VAL A 237 -3.29 10.57 -22.28
N LEU A 238 -4.26 9.91 -21.65
CA LEU A 238 -4.50 8.47 -21.86
C LEU A 238 -4.95 8.17 -23.30
N GLU A 239 -5.80 9.01 -23.89
CA GLU A 239 -6.29 8.86 -25.26
C GLU A 239 -5.17 8.98 -26.30
N ILE A 240 -4.21 9.87 -26.08
CA ILE A 240 -3.03 9.99 -26.93
C ILE A 240 -2.16 8.73 -26.81
N LEU A 241 -1.89 8.28 -25.58
CA LEU A 241 -0.91 7.22 -25.32
C LEU A 241 -1.43 5.80 -25.54
N VAL A 242 -2.75 5.57 -25.53
CA VAL A 242 -3.31 4.20 -25.66
C VAL A 242 -2.93 3.52 -26.99
N LYS A 243 -2.68 4.33 -28.04
CA LYS A 243 -2.31 3.89 -29.39
C LYS A 243 -0.80 3.76 -29.60
N VAL A 244 0.02 4.10 -28.60
CA VAL A 244 1.48 4.17 -28.69
C VAL A 244 2.12 3.01 -27.91
N SER A 245 3.02 2.27 -28.54
CA SER A 245 3.83 1.23 -27.90
C SER A 245 5.09 0.92 -28.72
N PRO A 246 6.31 0.97 -28.14
CA PRO A 246 6.63 1.43 -26.79
C PRO A 246 6.36 2.94 -26.62
N ILE A 247 6.16 3.38 -25.37
CA ILE A 247 6.01 4.80 -25.02
C ILE A 247 7.41 5.36 -24.76
N THR A 248 7.84 6.30 -25.60
CA THR A 248 9.21 6.86 -25.63
C THR A 248 9.20 8.37 -25.90
N GLY A 249 10.31 9.05 -25.61
CA GLY A 249 10.51 10.47 -25.95
C GLY A 249 9.40 11.36 -25.38
N SER A 250 8.85 12.27 -26.19
CA SER A 250 7.79 13.20 -25.76
C SER A 250 6.55 12.52 -25.19
N ASN A 251 6.19 11.32 -25.66
CA ASN A 251 5.08 10.56 -25.12
C ASN A 251 5.37 10.04 -23.70
N LEU A 252 6.63 9.68 -23.43
CA LEU A 252 7.09 9.32 -22.09
C LEU A 252 7.12 10.55 -21.18
N ASP A 253 7.61 11.68 -21.68
CA ASP A 253 7.64 12.95 -20.95
C ASP A 253 6.24 13.43 -20.57
N MET A 254 5.25 13.22 -21.46
CA MET A 254 3.85 13.54 -21.17
C MET A 254 3.27 12.69 -20.04
N LEU A 255 3.54 11.37 -20.04
CA LEU A 255 3.12 10.48 -18.95
C LEU A 255 3.84 10.82 -17.63
N ALA A 256 5.14 11.12 -17.70
CA ALA A 256 5.96 11.55 -16.58
C ALA A 256 5.44 12.87 -15.99
N GLY A 257 5.12 13.86 -16.82
CA GLY A 257 4.54 15.13 -16.39
C GLY A 257 3.14 14.97 -15.77
N LEU A 258 2.31 14.06 -16.29
CA LEU A 258 1.01 13.77 -15.69
C LEU A 258 1.17 13.18 -14.28
N LEU A 259 1.95 12.11 -14.13
CA LEU A 259 2.09 11.43 -12.83
C LEU A 259 2.96 12.22 -11.85
N GLY A 260 4.17 12.59 -12.25
CA GLY A 260 5.21 13.16 -11.38
C GLY A 260 5.04 14.65 -11.09
N ARG A 261 4.37 15.42 -11.95
CA ARG A 261 4.15 16.86 -11.74
C ARG A 261 2.70 17.16 -11.38
N ARG A 262 1.74 16.79 -12.23
CA ARG A 262 0.34 17.19 -12.04
C ARG A 262 -0.35 16.41 -10.91
N LEU A 263 -0.34 15.08 -10.97
CA LEU A 263 -1.06 14.25 -10.01
C LEU A 263 -0.32 14.12 -8.67
N ALA A 264 1.03 14.07 -8.68
CA ALA A 264 1.83 14.08 -7.46
C ALA A 264 1.69 15.37 -6.63
N ASN A 265 1.21 16.47 -7.24
CA ASN A 265 1.01 17.77 -6.58
C ASN A 265 -0.46 18.25 -6.60
N ILE A 266 -1.42 17.38 -6.90
CA ILE A 266 -2.84 17.77 -6.94
C ILE A 266 -3.28 18.41 -5.61
N GLY A 267 -4.05 19.49 -5.68
CA GLY A 267 -4.57 20.21 -4.52
C GLY A 267 -3.51 20.92 -3.67
N ARG A 268 -2.26 21.01 -4.13
CA ARG A 268 -1.26 21.90 -3.55
C ARG A 268 -1.30 23.23 -4.30
N PRO A 269 -1.13 24.37 -3.62
CA PRO A 269 -0.88 25.63 -4.31
C PRO A 269 0.37 25.49 -5.18
N TYR A 270 0.37 26.15 -6.33
CA TYR A 270 1.59 26.34 -7.09
C TYR A 270 2.47 27.29 -6.28
N THR A 271 3.50 26.76 -5.60
CA THR A 271 4.49 27.59 -4.93
C THR A 271 5.53 28.00 -5.97
N GLU A 272 5.61 29.30 -6.26
CA GLU A 272 6.70 29.88 -7.07
C GLU A 272 8.07 29.78 -6.35
N ASP A 273 8.07 29.42 -5.06
CA ASP A 273 9.22 29.50 -4.15
C ASP A 273 10.36 28.50 -4.43
N GLU A 274 10.11 27.35 -5.08
CA GLU A 274 11.21 26.41 -5.43
C GLU A 274 12.11 26.95 -6.56
N THR A 275 11.66 27.98 -7.30
CA THR A 275 12.47 28.65 -8.32
C THR A 275 13.34 29.77 -7.76
N GLU A 276 12.99 30.40 -6.63
CA GLU A 276 13.80 31.50 -6.10
C GLU A 276 15.06 31.00 -5.37
N GLU A 277 14.97 29.95 -4.54
CA GLU A 277 16.16 29.38 -3.88
C GLU A 277 17.18 28.82 -4.89
N ALA A 278 16.69 28.18 -5.98
CA ALA A 278 17.56 27.68 -7.04
C ALA A 278 18.16 28.79 -7.92
N VAL A 279 17.45 29.92 -8.09
CA VAL A 279 17.94 31.07 -8.89
C VAL A 279 18.90 31.95 -8.07
N GLU A 280 18.73 32.05 -6.75
CA GLU A 280 19.68 32.72 -5.85
C GLU A 280 21.00 31.95 -5.74
N GLU A 281 20.99 30.61 -5.66
CA GLU A 281 22.23 29.80 -5.68
C GLU A 281 23.01 29.93 -7.00
N ILE A 282 22.32 30.16 -8.14
CA ILE A 282 22.96 30.39 -9.44
C ILE A 282 23.53 31.82 -9.56
N GLN A 283 22.99 32.80 -8.84
CA GLN A 283 23.50 34.18 -8.86
C GLN A 283 24.74 34.35 -7.98
N ASP A 284 24.85 33.62 -6.87
CA ASP A 284 26.01 33.67 -5.97
C ASP A 284 27.14 32.68 -6.36
N GLY A 285 26.83 31.65 -7.13
CA GLY A 285 27.82 30.73 -7.71
C GLY A 285 28.30 31.20 -9.08
N ASN A 286 29.61 31.48 -9.22
CA ASN A 286 30.20 31.87 -10.50
C ASN A 286 29.83 30.86 -11.60
N ILE A 287 29.05 31.29 -12.59
CA ILE A 287 28.46 30.46 -13.65
C ILE A 287 29.54 29.64 -14.40
N GLU A 288 30.78 30.13 -14.44
CA GLU A 288 31.92 29.42 -15.05
C GLU A 288 32.32 28.13 -14.33
N GLU A 289 32.21 28.05 -12.99
CA GLU A 289 32.56 26.83 -12.23
C GLU A 289 31.51 25.74 -12.42
N PHE A 290 30.23 26.12 -12.48
CA PHE A 290 29.12 25.17 -12.67
C PHE A 290 29.14 24.54 -14.08
N ILE A 291 29.54 25.31 -15.10
CA ILE A 291 29.69 24.79 -16.48
C ILE A 291 30.90 23.84 -16.57
N ALA A 292 31.98 24.09 -15.82
CA ALA A 292 33.17 23.24 -15.84
C ALA A 292 32.95 21.84 -15.23
N GLU A 293 32.06 21.71 -14.23
CA GLU A 293 31.70 20.41 -13.64
C GLU A 293 30.76 19.56 -14.52
N ILE A 294 29.98 20.19 -15.40
CA ILE A 294 28.98 19.50 -16.23
C ILE A 294 29.59 19.00 -17.56
N ILE A 295 30.75 19.50 -17.96
CA ILE A 295 31.49 18.97 -19.11
C ILE A 295 32.24 17.71 -18.65
N PRO A 296 31.91 16.50 -19.15
CA PRO A 296 32.73 15.34 -18.85
C PRO A 296 34.10 15.57 -19.47
N GLN A 297 35.16 15.57 -18.65
CA GLN A 297 36.54 15.67 -19.13
C GLN A 297 36.80 14.56 -20.17
N GLN A 298 36.81 14.95 -21.44
CA GLN A 298 37.27 14.10 -22.52
C GLN A 298 38.79 13.88 -22.35
N GLN A 299 39.14 12.63 -22.05
CA GLN A 299 40.38 11.93 -22.39
C GLN A 299 41.72 12.60 -22.04
N THR A 300 42.38 12.06 -21.02
CA THR A 300 43.84 11.87 -21.06
C THR A 300 44.14 10.43 -21.47
N ALA A 301 44.99 10.27 -22.49
CA ALA A 301 45.34 9.01 -23.12
C ALA A 301 45.92 7.98 -22.13
N PRO A 302 45.65 6.67 -22.28
CA PRO A 302 46.31 5.66 -21.47
C PRO A 302 47.80 5.56 -21.84
N ALA A 303 48.67 5.55 -20.82
CA ALA A 303 50.11 5.37 -20.96
C ALA A 303 50.46 4.04 -21.66
N PRO A 304 51.54 3.98 -22.45
CA PRO A 304 51.91 2.78 -23.19
C PRO A 304 52.32 1.64 -22.26
N LEU A 305 51.73 0.46 -22.48
CA LEU A 305 52.12 -0.80 -21.86
C LEU A 305 53.51 -1.21 -22.38
N THR A 306 54.51 -1.20 -21.50
CA THR A 306 55.81 -1.83 -21.73
C THR A 306 55.66 -3.34 -21.62
N TYR A 307 55.92 -4.06 -22.70
CA TYR A 307 56.15 -5.51 -22.68
C TYR A 307 57.65 -5.75 -22.53
N ASP A 308 58.07 -6.34 -21.42
CA ASP A 308 59.38 -7.01 -21.33
C ASP A 308 59.19 -8.47 -21.76
N PHE A 309 60.01 -8.89 -22.73
CA PHE A 309 60.17 -10.25 -23.22
C PHE A 309 61.01 -11.10 -22.26
#